data_AF-A0A529ZVI9-F1
#
_entry.id   AF-A0A529ZVI9-F1
#
_cell.length_a   1.000
_cell.length_b   1.000
_cell.length_c   1.000
_cell.angle_alpha   90.00
_cell.angle_beta   90.00
_cell.angle_gamma   90.00
#
_symmetry.space_group_name_H-M   'P 1'
#
loop_
_entity.id
_entity.type
_entity.pdbx_description
1 polymer ?
#
loop_
_entity_poly.entity_id
_entity_poly.type
_entity_poly.pdbx_seq_one_letter_code
_entity_poly.pdbx_strand_id
1 'polypeptide(L)' 'YQIIVEVRSFEVRVNGGEHADVELFVRILNDRNGEVRASKDFTASAPVSGSGNAAYVRALDDAFGQAATDIVRWTDQTI' A
#
# COMPACT_ATOMS: atom_id res chain seq x y z
N TYR A 1 16.56 11.38 2.93
CA TYR A 1 15.11 11.46 2.71
C TYR A 1 14.42 10.41 3.53
N GLN A 2 13.25 10.74 4.08
CA GLN A 2 12.42 9.82 4.87
C GLN A 2 11.11 9.54 4.15
N ILE A 3 10.68 8.28 4.15
CA ILE A 3 9.35 7.87 3.65
C ILE A 3 8.41 7.75 4.85
N ILE A 4 7.30 8.49 4.81
CA ILE A 4 6.22 8.40 5.79
C ILE A 4 5.03 7.74 5.11
N VAL A 5 4.57 6.63 5.68
CA VAL A 5 3.41 5.87 5.19
C VAL A 5 2.29 5.97 6.21
N GLU A 6 1.12 6.38 5.76
CA GLU A 6 -0.12 6.39 6.52
C GLU A 6 -1.06 5.35 5.94
N VAL A 7 -1.53 4.44 6.80
CA VAL A 7 -2.46 3.38 6.39
C VAL A 7 -3.88 3.92 6.48
N ARG A 8 -4.55 4.01 5.32
CA ARG A 8 -5.96 4.43 5.24
C ARG A 8 -6.92 3.25 5.17
N SER A 9 -6.51 2.19 4.47
CA SER A 9 -7.23 0.92 4.43
C SER A 9 -6.26 -0.26 4.41
N PHE A 10 -6.61 -1.31 5.12
CA PHE A 10 -5.91 -2.59 5.14
C PHE A 10 -6.90 -3.68 5.56
N GLU A 11 -7.75 -4.09 4.64
CA GLU A 11 -8.93 -4.90 4.95
C GLU A 11 -9.26 -5.91 3.86
N VAL A 12 -10.03 -6.94 4.22
CA VAL A 12 -10.66 -7.84 3.24
C VAL A 12 -12.12 -7.45 3.10
N ARG A 13 -12.52 -7.18 1.86
CA ARG A 13 -13.90 -6.90 1.48
C ARG A 13 -14.56 -8.17 0.96
N VAL A 14 -15.68 -8.53 1.59
CA VAL A 14 -16.48 -9.72 1.25
C VAL A 14 -17.66 -9.41 0.33
N ASN A 15 -17.95 -8.12 0.12
CA ASN A 15 -19.05 -7.67 -0.73
C ASN A 15 -18.55 -7.45 -2.16
N GLY A 16 -19.19 -8.09 -3.15
CA GLY A 16 -18.82 -7.96 -4.57
C GLY A 16 -17.72 -8.91 -5.06
N GLY A 17 -17.42 -9.95 -4.28
CA GLY A 17 -16.30 -10.88 -4.48
C GLY A 17 -15.25 -10.66 -3.37
N GLU A 18 -14.69 -11.73 -2.80
CA GLU A 18 -13.71 -11.60 -1.71
C GLU A 18 -12.38 -11.05 -2.26
N HIS A 19 -11.96 -9.88 -1.79
CA HIS A 19 -10.68 -9.25 -2.16
C HIS A 19 -10.08 -8.49 -0.99
N ALA A 20 -8.76 -8.41 -0.94
CA ALA A 20 -8.03 -7.52 -0.06
C ALA A 20 -7.88 -6.15 -0.71
N ASP A 21 -8.08 -5.09 0.08
CA ASP A 21 -7.85 -3.70 -0.30
C ASP A 21 -6.78 -3.09 0.62
N VAL A 22 -5.79 -2.45 0.00
CA VAL A 22 -4.74 -1.68 0.68
C VAL A 22 -4.74 -0.27 0.11
N GLU A 23 -4.90 0.73 0.98
CA GLU A 23 -4.75 2.15 0.65
C GLU A 23 -3.73 2.79 1.59
N LEU A 24 -2.69 3.36 0.99
CA LEU A 24 -1.58 4.00 1.68
C LEU A 24 -1.40 5.44 1.17
N PHE A 25 -1.40 6.41 2.08
CA PHE A 25 -0.95 7.76 1.76
C PHE A 25 0.53 7.91 2.11
N VAL A 26 1.35 8.23 1.11
CA VAL A 26 2.80 8.24 1.25
C VAL A 26 3.36 9.64 1.03
N ARG A 27 4.32 10.05 1.87
CA ARG A 27 5.05 11.32 1.77
C ARG A 27 6.55 11.08 1.78
N ILE A 28 7.28 11.79 0.92
CA ILE A 28 8.74 11.88 0.93
C ILE A 28 9.12 13.17 1.63
N LEU A 29 9.79 13.08 2.77
CA LEU A 29 10.28 14.23 3.53
C LEU A 29 11.78 14.40 3.33
N ASN A 30 12.21 15.65 3.16
CA ASN A 30 13.61 16.01 3.34
C ASN A 30 13.93 15.96 4.84
N ASP A 31 14.80 15.03 5.23
CA ASP A 31 15.16 14.75 6.62
C ASP A 31 16.06 15.84 7.24
N ARG A 32 16.56 16.78 6.43
CA ARG A 32 17.37 17.91 6.92
C ARG A 32 16.52 19.09 7.40
N ASN A 33 15.36 19.33 6.79
CA ASN A 33 14.52 20.51 7.06
C ASN A 33 13.04 20.20 7.29
N GLY A 34 12.60 18.94 7.14
CA GLY A 34 11.22 18.50 7.35
C GLY A 34 10.25 18.83 6.22
N GLU A 35 10.71 19.43 5.11
CA GLU A 35 9.83 19.78 4.00
C GLU A 35 9.31 18.54 3.27
N VAL A 36 8.02 18.54 2.92
CA VAL A 36 7.42 17.51 2.07
C VAL A 36 7.86 17.75 0.63
N ARG A 37 8.69 16.85 0.11
CA ARG A 37 9.16 16.88 -1.27
C ARG A 37 8.09 16.43 -2.26
N ALA A 38 7.34 15.39 -1.90
CA ALA A 38 6.23 14.86 -2.68
C ALA A 38 5.28 14.04 -1.79
N SER A 39 4.05 13.89 -2.23
CA SER A 39 3.04 13.04 -1.59
C SER A 39 2.13 12.38 -2.61
N LYS A 40 1.70 11.15 -2.37
CA LYS A 40 0.85 10.39 -3.29
C LYS A 40 0.05 9.30 -2.56
N ASP A 41 -1.18 9.07 -3.00
CA ASP A 41 -1.98 7.91 -2.60
C ASP A 41 -1.61 6.68 -3.45
N PHE A 42 -1.50 5.53 -2.79
CA PHE A 42 -1.29 4.23 -3.42
C PHE A 42 -2.43 3.31 -3.02
N THR A 43 -3.06 2.73 -4.04
CA THR A 43 -4.12 1.74 -3.87
C THR A 43 -3.72 0.45 -4.57
N ALA A 44 -3.98 -0.68 -3.93
CA ALA A 44 -3.80 -1.99 -4.51
C ALA A 44 -4.87 -2.92 -3.98
N SER A 45 -5.31 -3.86 -4.83
CA SER A 45 -6.23 -4.91 -4.43
C SER A 45 -5.81 -6.25 -4.99
N ALA A 46 -6.17 -7.32 -4.27
CA ALA A 46 -5.88 -8.70 -4.68
C ALA A 46 -7.07 -9.60 -4.35
N PRO A 47 -7.47 -10.52 -5.25
CA PRO A 47 -8.56 -11.43 -4.98
C PRO A 47 -8.17 -12.44 -3.90
N VAL A 48 -9.12 -12.77 -3.02
CA VAL A 48 -8.94 -13.89 -2.08
C VAL A 48 -9.09 -15.19 -2.86
N SER A 49 -8.01 -15.98 -2.86
CA SER A 49 -7.98 -17.31 -3.49
C SER A 49 -7.77 -18.39 -2.44
N GLY A 50 -8.69 -19.36 -2.40
CA GLY A 50 -8.70 -20.44 -1.41
C GLY A 50 -9.70 -20.17 -0.29
N SER A 51 -9.52 -20.84 0.85
CA SER A 51 -10.43 -20.76 1.99
C SER A 51 -9.71 -20.63 3.32
N GLY A 52 -10.44 -20.12 4.31
CA GLY A 52 -9.95 -19.92 5.67
C GLY A 52 -8.99 -18.73 5.80
N ASN A 53 -8.57 -18.46 7.04
CA ASN A 53 -7.81 -17.25 7.37
C ASN A 53 -6.49 -17.09 6.59
N ALA A 54 -5.86 -18.19 6.21
CA ALA A 54 -4.64 -18.16 5.41
C ALA A 54 -4.85 -17.55 4.01
N ALA A 55 -6.04 -17.70 3.42
CA ALA A 55 -6.37 -17.07 2.14
C ALA A 55 -6.50 -15.55 2.27
N TYR A 56 -7.12 -15.07 3.37
CA TYR A 56 -7.24 -13.64 3.66
C TYR A 56 -5.89 -12.98 3.90
N VAL A 57 -5.02 -13.61 4.71
CA VAL A 57 -3.66 -13.10 4.95
C VAL A 57 -2.86 -13.02 3.66
N ARG A 58 -2.92 -14.05 2.81
CA ARG A 58 -2.22 -14.05 1.52
C ARG A 58 -2.69 -12.93 0.60
N ALA A 59 -4.01 -12.70 0.51
CA ALA A 59 -4.54 -11.61 -0.31
C ALA A 59 -4.07 -10.23 0.19
N LEU A 60 -4.03 -10.01 1.51
CA LEU A 60 -3.48 -8.78 2.09
C LEU A 60 -1.98 -8.62 1.77
N ASP A 61 -1.22 -9.71 1.85
CA ASP A 61 0.22 -9.74 1.50
C ASP A 61 0.44 -9.42 0.02
N ASP A 62 -0.38 -9.99 -0.87
CA ASP A 62 -0.31 -9.74 -2.31
C ASP A 62 -0.66 -8.28 -2.65
N ALA A 63 -1.74 -7.74 -2.07
CA ALA A 63 -2.14 -6.34 -2.25
C ALA A 63 -1.07 -5.37 -1.71
N PHE A 64 -0.55 -5.64 -0.51
CA PHE A 64 0.54 -4.84 0.07
C PHE A 64 1.82 -4.92 -0.76
N GLY A 65 2.20 -6.11 -1.25
CA GLY A 65 3.37 -6.30 -2.08
C GLY A 65 3.33 -5.48 -3.36
N GLN A 66 2.16 -5.38 -3.99
CA GLN A 66 1.95 -4.49 -5.14
C GLN A 66 2.11 -3.01 -4.75
N ALA A 67 1.42 -2.55 -3.70
CA ALA A 67 1.54 -1.18 -3.23
C ALA A 67 2.99 -0.80 -2.86
N ALA A 68 3.70 -1.68 -2.15
CA ALA A 68 5.10 -1.49 -1.78
C ALA A 68 6.01 -1.38 -3.01
N THR A 69 5.80 -2.22 -4.01
CA THR A 69 6.55 -2.17 -5.28
C THR A 69 6.33 -0.83 -5.99
N ASP A 70 5.09 -0.35 -6.03
CA ASP A 70 4.75 0.92 -6.68
C ASP A 70 5.30 2.13 -5.90
N ILE A 71 5.32 2.07 -4.57
CA ILE A 71 5.95 3.09 -3.72
C ILE A 71 7.46 3.17 -3.99
N VAL A 72 8.15 2.02 -4.09
CA VAL A 72 9.59 1.98 -4.40
C VAL A 72 9.86 2.59 -5.78
N ARG A 73 9.12 2.18 -6.83
CA ARG A 73 9.29 2.74 -8.18
C ARG A 73 9.02 4.25 -8.22
N TRP A 74 7.95 4.70 -7.55
CA TRP A 74 7.64 6.12 -7.49
C TRP A 74 8.71 6.91 -6.75
N THR A 75 9.25 6.35 -5.66
CA THR A 75 10.33 6.99 -4.90
C THR A 75 11.57 7.17 -5.77
N ASP A 76 12.00 6.11 -6.46
CA ASP A 76 13.14 6.12 -7.40
C ASP A 76 12.98 7.14 -8.55
N GLN A 77 11.75 7.38 -8.99
CA GLN A 77 11.44 8.39 -10.03
C GLN A 77 11.36 9.83 -9.49
N THR A 78 11.20 10.01 -8.18
CA THR A 78 10.89 11.31 -7.56
C THR A 78 12.11 11.99 -6.94
N ILE A 79 13.08 11.20 -6.45
CA ILE A 79 14.31 11.70 -5.79
C ILE A 79 15.56 11.17 -6.47
#